data_AF-A0A2A4QPJ3-F1
#
_entry.id   AF-A0A2A4QPJ3-F1
#
_cell.length_a   1.000
_cell.length_b   1.000
_cell.length_c   1.000
_cell.angle_alpha   90.00
_cell.angle_beta   90.00
_cell.angle_gamma   90.00
#
_symmetry.space_group_name_H-M   'P 1'
#
loop_
_entity.id
_entity.type
_entity.pdbx_description
1 polymer ?
#
loop_
_entity_poly.entity_id
_entity_poly.type
_entity_poly.pdbx_seq_one_letter_code
_entity_poly.pdbx_strand_id
1 'polypeptide(L)'
;MTIKSYLNSKAPSFAESEVAPIHLASVDDRHYYAFAKGLKPSKGGKNIKDDALEEILKFSLLIRQIKEEAGRRITAIAPTWKQQNALTDLYLISGRDDLNEVEQEDLTKAQDLLAQIKEIRKRSDEIEASFLDGVAVDYLNDKAWEV
;
A
#
# COMPACT_ATOMS: atom_id res chain seq x y z
N MET A 1 -9.60 -1.51 -12.10
CA MET A 1 -8.56 -2.54 -12.15
C MET A 1 -8.69 -3.50 -13.33
N THR A 2 -7.65 -3.65 -14.16
CA THR A 2 -7.56 -4.70 -15.18
C THR A 2 -6.26 -5.47 -14.96
N ILE A 3 -6.31 -6.58 -14.22
CA ILE A 3 -5.15 -7.46 -14.01
C ILE A 3 -5.29 -8.71 -14.87
N LYS A 4 -4.20 -9.08 -15.55
CA LYS A 4 -4.13 -10.31 -16.34
C LYS A 4 -2.97 -11.19 -15.89
N SER A 5 -3.23 -12.49 -15.94
CA SER A 5 -2.23 -13.53 -15.70
C SER A 5 -1.84 -14.22 -17.01
N TYR A 6 -0.54 -14.36 -17.24
CA TYR A 6 0.04 -15.05 -18.39
C TYR A 6 0.88 -16.22 -17.89
N LEU A 7 0.94 -17.33 -18.65
CA LEU A 7 1.95 -18.35 -18.38
C LEU A 7 3.34 -17.75 -18.64
N ASN A 8 4.35 -18.07 -17.83
CA ASN A 8 5.70 -17.53 -17.96
C ASN A 8 6.26 -17.73 -19.38
N SER A 9 6.05 -18.92 -19.95
CA SER A 9 6.48 -19.26 -21.32
C SER A 9 5.71 -18.53 -22.44
N LYS A 10 4.61 -17.88 -22.11
CA LYS A 10 3.75 -17.13 -23.04
C LYS A 10 3.58 -15.68 -22.60
N ALA A 11 4.45 -15.20 -21.72
CA ALA A 11 4.37 -13.85 -21.25
C ALA A 11 4.69 -12.88 -22.40
N PRO A 12 3.85 -11.87 -22.62
CA PRO A 12 4.10 -10.86 -23.63
C PRO A 12 5.40 -10.08 -23.34
N SER A 13 6.18 -9.82 -24.38
CA SER A 13 7.24 -8.81 -24.34
C SER A 13 6.61 -7.43 -24.50
N PHE A 14 6.88 -6.52 -23.58
CA PHE A 14 6.37 -5.14 -23.61
C PHE A 14 7.41 -4.11 -24.04
N ALA A 15 8.58 -4.55 -24.52
CA ALA A 15 9.72 -3.69 -24.86
C ALA A 15 9.41 -2.61 -25.92
N GLU A 16 8.36 -2.80 -26.72
CA GLU A 16 7.93 -1.89 -27.80
C GLU A 16 6.60 -1.16 -27.51
N SER A 17 6.02 -1.31 -26.30
CA SER A 17 4.76 -0.66 -25.94
C SER A 17 5.00 0.79 -25.49
N GLU A 18 4.24 1.76 -26.01
CA GLU A 18 4.29 3.15 -25.54
C GLU A 18 3.97 3.29 -24.04
N VAL A 19 3.11 2.40 -23.51
CA VAL A 19 2.82 2.27 -22.08
C VAL A 19 2.97 0.80 -21.69
N ALA A 20 3.95 0.50 -20.85
CA ALA A 20 4.16 -0.84 -20.32
C ALA A 20 3.20 -1.09 -19.13
N PRO A 21 2.55 -2.26 -19.06
CA PRO A 21 1.78 -2.62 -17.88
C PRO A 21 2.72 -2.91 -16.70
N ILE A 22 2.17 -2.80 -15.50
CA ILE A 22 2.93 -2.96 -14.26
C ILE A 22 2.99 -4.44 -13.91
N HIS A 23 4.20 -4.99 -13.81
CA HIS A 23 4.39 -6.33 -13.28
C HIS A 23 4.15 -6.33 -11.78
N LEU A 24 3.20 -7.15 -11.32
CA LEU A 24 2.82 -7.22 -9.91
C LEU A 24 3.55 -8.36 -9.20
N ALA A 25 3.55 -9.56 -9.78
CA ALA A 25 4.18 -10.72 -9.19
C ALA A 25 4.42 -11.82 -10.23
N SER A 26 5.24 -12.78 -9.82
CA SER A 26 5.40 -14.08 -10.46
C SER A 26 5.10 -15.13 -9.42
N VAL A 27 4.00 -15.86 -9.61
CA VAL A 27 3.56 -16.93 -8.70
C VAL A 27 3.34 -18.17 -9.53
N ASP A 28 3.97 -19.27 -9.13
CA ASP A 28 4.09 -20.49 -9.91
C ASP A 28 4.60 -20.21 -11.34
N ASP A 29 4.00 -20.85 -12.34
CA ASP A 29 4.30 -20.70 -13.75
C ASP A 29 3.63 -19.47 -14.40
N ARG A 30 3.27 -18.43 -13.62
CA ARG A 30 2.51 -17.28 -14.14
C ARG A 30 3.04 -15.92 -13.73
N HIS A 31 2.98 -14.99 -14.69
CA HIS A 31 3.23 -13.56 -14.48
C HIS A 31 1.91 -12.78 -14.43
N TYR A 32 1.84 -11.85 -13.50
CA TYR A 32 0.66 -11.02 -13.24
C TYR A 32 0.97 -9.57 -13.56
N TYR A 33 0.12 -8.95 -14.37
CA TYR A 33 0.30 -7.56 -14.80
C TYR A 33 -0.97 -6.75 -14.61
N ALA A 34 -0.82 -5.54 -14.07
CA ALA A 34 -1.85 -4.50 -14.02
C ALA A 34 -1.78 -3.60 -15.25
N PHE A 35 -2.94 -3.35 -15.87
CA PHE A 35 -3.07 -2.53 -17.06
C PHE A 35 -3.81 -1.24 -16.73
N ALA A 36 -3.22 -0.12 -17.15
CA ALA A 36 -3.84 1.20 -17.08
C ALA A 36 -5.18 1.22 -17.82
N LYS A 37 -6.09 2.09 -17.38
CA LYS A 37 -7.38 2.31 -18.07
C LYS A 37 -7.13 2.69 -19.53
N GLY A 38 -7.80 2.00 -20.44
CA GLY A 38 -7.66 2.21 -21.89
C GLY A 38 -6.54 1.41 -22.56
N LEU A 39 -5.60 0.84 -21.79
CA LEU A 39 -4.59 -0.07 -22.32
C LEU A 39 -5.22 -1.43 -22.60
N LYS A 40 -5.15 -1.88 -23.86
CA LYS A 40 -5.70 -3.19 -24.25
C LYS A 40 -4.71 -4.30 -23.89
N PRO A 41 -5.08 -5.26 -23.04
CA PRO A 41 -4.18 -6.36 -22.71
C PRO A 41 -3.88 -7.23 -23.92
N SER A 42 -2.67 -7.79 -23.97
CA SER A 42 -2.29 -8.73 -25.01
C SER A 42 -3.12 -10.01 -24.95
N LYS A 43 -3.22 -10.72 -26.07
CA LYS A 43 -3.98 -11.96 -26.16
C LYS A 43 -3.34 -13.05 -25.27
N GLY A 44 -4.18 -13.97 -24.77
CA GLY A 44 -3.73 -15.12 -23.99
C GLY A 44 -3.69 -14.90 -22.47
N GLY A 45 -3.87 -13.66 -22.00
CA GLY A 45 -3.99 -13.35 -20.58
C GLY A 45 -5.36 -13.74 -20.01
N LYS A 46 -5.38 -14.39 -18.84
CA LYS A 46 -6.62 -14.68 -18.10
C LYS A 46 -6.90 -13.60 -17.06
N ASN A 47 -8.16 -13.23 -16.88
CA ASN A 47 -8.57 -12.43 -15.73
C ASN A 47 -8.26 -13.19 -14.45
N ILE A 48 -7.84 -12.45 -13.42
CA ILE A 48 -7.76 -13.00 -12.07
C ILE A 48 -9.11 -12.86 -11.37
N LYS A 49 -9.35 -13.74 -10.41
CA LYS A 49 -10.45 -13.63 -9.45
C LYS A 49 -9.95 -12.91 -8.20
N ASP A 50 -10.86 -12.46 -7.35
CA ASP A 50 -10.52 -11.69 -6.14
C ASP A 50 -9.74 -12.51 -5.11
N ASP A 51 -10.01 -13.82 -5.00
CA ASP A 51 -9.26 -14.76 -4.14
C ASP A 51 -7.78 -14.89 -4.55
N ALA A 52 -7.51 -14.88 -5.85
CA ALA A 52 -6.15 -14.88 -6.38
C ALA A 52 -5.42 -13.54 -6.18
N LEU A 53 -6.15 -12.42 -6.03
CA LEU A 53 -5.54 -11.11 -5.83
C LEU A 53 -4.78 -11.05 -4.50
N GLU A 54 -5.36 -11.57 -3.42
CA GLU A 54 -4.71 -11.57 -2.11
C GLU A 54 -3.38 -12.34 -2.13
N GLU A 55 -3.34 -13.47 -2.82
CA GLU A 55 -2.12 -14.26 -3.00
C GLU A 55 -1.07 -13.51 -3.84
N ILE A 56 -1.49 -12.88 -4.95
CA ILE A 56 -0.60 -12.06 -5.79
C ILE A 56 0.03 -10.92 -4.99
N LEU A 57 -0.76 -10.23 -4.15
CA LEU A 57 -0.29 -9.14 -3.31
C LEU A 57 0.75 -9.61 -2.29
N LYS A 58 0.57 -10.79 -1.69
CA LYS A 58 1.55 -11.40 -0.76
C LYS A 58 2.91 -11.64 -1.42
N PHE A 59 2.92 -12.03 -2.70
CA PHE A 59 4.15 -12.29 -3.46
C PHE A 59 4.67 -11.09 -4.24
N SER A 60 3.97 -9.95 -4.20
CA SER A 60 4.39 -8.75 -4.90
C SER A 60 5.52 -8.03 -4.17
N LEU A 61 6.72 -8.08 -4.75
CA LEU A 61 7.87 -7.31 -4.24
C LEU A 61 7.59 -5.80 -4.26
N LEU A 62 6.89 -5.32 -5.29
CA LEU A 62 6.52 -3.92 -5.45
C LEU A 62 5.61 -3.44 -4.32
N ILE A 63 4.53 -4.18 -4.05
CA ILE A 63 3.62 -3.82 -2.96
C ILE A 63 4.33 -3.92 -1.61
N ARG A 64 5.18 -4.93 -1.41
CA ARG A 64 6.00 -5.04 -0.20
C ARG A 64 6.89 -3.80 0.00
N GLN A 65 7.56 -3.33 -1.05
CA GLN A 65 8.41 -2.13 -0.99
C GLN A 65 7.61 -0.86 -0.65
N ILE A 66 6.38 -0.72 -1.18
CA ILE A 66 5.50 0.41 -0.83
C ILE A 66 5.14 0.37 0.66
N LYS A 67 4.83 -0.81 1.22
CA LYS A 67 4.53 -0.97 2.65
C LYS A 67 5.76 -0.76 3.53
N GLU A 68 6.94 -1.20 3.09
CA GLU A 68 8.21 -0.96 3.78
C GLU A 68 8.54 0.53 3.83
N GLU A 69 8.34 1.27 2.73
CA GLU A 69 8.55 2.71 2.70
C GLU A 69 7.56 3.48 3.58
N ALA A 70 6.28 3.07 3.59
CA ALA A 70 5.30 3.57 4.56
C ALA A 70 5.77 3.34 6.01
N GLY A 71 6.26 2.13 6.30
CA GLY A 71 6.81 1.76 7.61
C GLY A 71 8.02 2.60 8.01
N ARG A 72 8.93 2.88 7.06
CA ARG A 72 10.07 3.79 7.26
C ARG A 72 9.60 5.19 7.64
N ARG A 73 8.64 5.75 6.90
CA ARG A 73 8.08 7.09 7.15
C ARG A 73 7.35 7.17 8.49
N ILE A 74 6.55 6.16 8.82
CA ILE A 74 5.88 6.05 10.13
C ILE A 74 6.91 6.03 11.26
N THR A 75 7.99 5.26 11.10
CA THR A 75 9.05 5.17 12.11
C THR A 75 9.82 6.49 12.28
N ALA A 76 9.91 7.29 11.21
CA ALA A 76 10.48 8.64 11.26
C ALA A 76 9.59 9.63 12.04
N ILE A 77 8.26 9.45 12.02
CA ILE A 77 7.34 10.22 12.87
C ILE A 77 7.47 9.77 14.33
N ALA A 78 7.34 8.46 14.57
CA ALA A 78 7.49 7.90 15.90
C ALA A 78 8.02 6.47 15.84
N PRO A 79 9.03 6.11 16.66
CA PRO A 79 9.46 4.73 16.80
C PRO A 79 8.34 3.84 17.34
N THR A 80 8.39 2.54 17.06
CA THR A 80 7.33 1.57 17.39
C THR A 80 6.86 1.63 18.84
N TRP A 81 7.78 1.78 19.80
CA TRP A 81 7.41 1.85 21.22
C TRP A 81 6.54 3.08 21.55
N LYS A 82 6.76 4.23 20.90
CA LYS A 82 5.91 5.42 21.07
C LYS A 82 4.52 5.21 20.48
N GLN A 83 4.43 4.50 19.35
CA GLN A 83 3.15 4.17 18.72
C GLN A 83 2.33 3.22 19.62
N GLN A 84 2.99 2.23 20.22
CA GLN A 84 2.37 1.30 21.17
C GLN A 84 1.91 2.01 22.45
N ASN A 85 2.71 2.94 22.97
CA ASN A 85 2.32 3.75 24.11
C ASN A 85 1.10 4.60 23.78
N ALA A 86 1.10 5.34 22.66
CA ALA A 86 -0.05 6.15 22.25
C ALA A 86 -1.34 5.33 22.08
N LEU A 87 -1.24 4.10 21.56
CA LEU A 87 -2.38 3.17 21.50
C LEU A 87 -2.85 2.73 22.88
N THR A 88 -1.92 2.47 23.80
CA THR A 88 -2.20 2.07 25.18
C THR A 88 -2.84 3.20 25.96
N ASP A 89 -2.32 4.42 25.84
CA ASP A 89 -2.84 5.62 26.47
C ASP A 89 -4.28 5.86 25.99
N LEU A 90 -4.52 5.78 24.68
CA LEU A 90 -5.87 5.84 24.14
C LEU A 90 -6.78 4.76 24.72
N TYR A 91 -6.34 3.51 24.79
CA TYR A 91 -7.16 2.43 25.33
C TYR A 91 -7.50 2.61 26.82
N LEU A 92 -6.55 3.07 27.63
CA LEU A 92 -6.72 3.23 29.08
C LEU A 92 -7.49 4.49 29.47
N ILE A 93 -7.36 5.55 28.66
CA ILE A 93 -7.84 6.90 29.01
C ILE A 93 -9.09 7.27 28.21
N SER A 94 -9.30 6.69 27.02
CA SER A 94 -10.52 6.97 26.24
C SER A 94 -11.78 6.50 26.96
N GLY A 95 -12.77 7.38 27.02
CA GLY A 95 -14.06 7.11 27.67
C GLY A 95 -14.10 7.38 29.17
N ARG A 96 -13.02 7.91 29.76
CA ARG A 96 -13.05 8.51 31.11
C ARG A 96 -13.51 9.96 31.02
N ASP A 97 -14.43 10.35 31.90
CA ASP A 97 -14.94 11.72 31.99
C ASP A 97 -14.21 12.56 33.04
N ASP A 98 -13.27 11.96 33.78
CA ASP A 98 -12.59 12.53 34.95
C ASP A 98 -11.10 12.84 34.70
N LEU A 99 -10.74 13.12 33.44
CA LEU A 99 -9.34 13.36 33.07
C LEU A 99 -8.81 14.66 33.68
N ASN A 100 -7.63 14.59 34.26
CA ASN A 100 -6.89 15.79 34.65
C ASN A 100 -6.23 16.44 33.43
N GLU A 101 -5.69 17.66 33.59
CA GLU A 101 -5.08 18.42 32.49
C GLU A 101 -3.94 17.68 31.79
N VAL A 102 -3.13 16.91 32.54
CA VAL A 102 -2.01 16.13 32.00
C VAL A 102 -2.52 14.94 31.18
N GLU A 103 -3.49 14.19 31.72
CA GLU A 103 -4.11 13.06 31.01
C GLU A 103 -4.83 13.53 29.73
N GLN A 104 -5.45 14.71 29.76
CA GLN A 104 -6.09 15.31 28.59
C GLN A 104 -5.05 15.70 27.52
N GLU A 105 -3.90 16.24 27.93
CA GLU A 105 -2.80 16.58 27.03
C GLU A 105 -2.19 15.32 26.40
N ASP A 106 -1.95 14.28 27.20
CA ASP A 106 -1.41 13.00 26.74
C ASP A 106 -2.37 12.30 25.76
N LEU A 107 -3.67 12.31 26.06
CA LEU A 107 -4.71 11.80 25.16
C LEU A 107 -4.69 12.53 23.82
N THR A 108 -4.58 13.86 23.84
CA THR A 108 -4.55 14.68 22.62
C THR A 108 -3.31 14.36 21.79
N LYS A 109 -2.12 14.31 22.41
CA LYS A 109 -0.87 13.95 21.73
C LYS A 109 -0.92 12.54 21.13
N ALA A 110 -1.50 11.58 21.84
CA ALA A 110 -1.67 10.21 21.36
C ALA A 110 -2.60 10.16 20.13
N GLN A 111 -3.73 10.87 20.18
CA GLN A 111 -4.67 10.99 19.05
C GLN A 111 -4.01 11.62 17.83
N ASP A 112 -3.33 12.74 18.00
CA ASP A 112 -2.64 13.44 16.91
C ASP A 112 -1.56 12.58 16.27
N LEU A 113 -0.78 11.86 17.09
CA LEU A 113 0.24 10.94 16.58
C LEU A 113 -0.37 9.82 15.75
N LEU A 114 -1.40 9.15 16.28
CA LEU A 114 -2.03 8.04 15.57
C LEU A 114 -2.80 8.51 14.32
N ALA A 115 -3.34 9.72 14.32
CA ALA A 115 -3.94 10.34 13.14
C ALA A 115 -2.91 10.53 12.02
N GLN A 116 -1.72 11.06 12.33
CA GLN A 116 -0.63 11.20 11.35
C GLN A 116 -0.19 9.83 10.79
N ILE A 117 -0.04 8.83 11.65
CA ILE A 117 0.33 7.47 11.23
C ILE A 117 -0.76 6.86 10.34
N LYS A 118 -2.04 7.06 10.69
CA LYS A 118 -3.17 6.59 9.91
C LYS A 118 -3.17 7.20 8.51
N GLU A 119 -2.83 8.48 8.38
CA GLU A 119 -2.78 9.12 7.07
C GLU A 119 -1.68 8.53 6.18
N ILE A 120 -0.50 8.24 6.73
CA ILE A 120 0.55 7.53 5.95
C ILE A 120 0.07 6.15 5.52
N ARG A 121 -0.59 5.39 6.40
CA ARG A 121 -1.12 4.06 6.05
C ARG A 121 -2.14 4.15 4.92
N LYS A 122 -3.09 5.08 5.05
CA LYS A 122 -4.09 5.35 4.01
C LYS A 122 -3.42 5.74 2.70
N ARG A 123 -2.41 6.62 2.75
CA ARG A 123 -1.67 7.02 1.55
C ARG A 123 -0.92 5.86 0.89
N SER A 124 -0.35 4.96 1.71
CA SER A 124 0.25 3.72 1.22
C SER A 124 -0.76 2.83 0.49
N ASP A 125 -1.99 2.73 1.01
CA ASP A 125 -3.08 1.97 0.37
C ASP A 125 -3.53 2.62 -0.95
N GLU A 126 -3.58 3.95 -1.03
CA GLU A 126 -3.87 4.70 -2.26
C GLU A 126 -2.78 4.51 -3.35
N ILE A 127 -1.51 4.52 -2.94
CA ILE A 127 -0.38 4.25 -3.84
C ILE A 127 -0.49 2.81 -4.37
N GLU A 128 -0.69 1.83 -3.50
CA GLU A 128 -0.92 0.43 -3.89
C GLU A 128 -2.08 0.32 -4.89
N ALA A 129 -3.22 0.94 -4.60
CA ALA A 129 -4.38 0.94 -5.49
C ALA A 129 -4.06 1.52 -6.88
N SER A 130 -3.23 2.57 -6.94
CA SER A 130 -2.77 3.17 -8.21
C SER A 130 -1.98 2.15 -9.03
N PHE A 131 -1.06 1.41 -8.40
CA PHE A 131 -0.29 0.35 -9.07
C PHE A 131 -1.19 -0.80 -9.56
N LEU A 132 -2.20 -1.18 -8.78
CA LEU A 132 -3.18 -2.19 -9.19
C LEU A 132 -4.04 -1.73 -10.37
N ASP A 133 -4.32 -0.44 -10.46
CA ASP A 133 -4.95 0.19 -11.62
C ASP A 133 -3.98 0.43 -12.80
N GLY A 134 -2.73 -0.05 -12.69
CA GLY A 134 -1.73 0.03 -13.74
C GLY A 134 -1.13 1.43 -13.91
N VAL A 135 -1.25 2.28 -12.90
CA VAL A 135 -0.68 3.62 -12.86
C VAL A 135 0.51 3.63 -11.90
N ALA A 136 1.72 3.84 -12.44
CA ALA A 136 2.93 3.89 -11.64
C ALA A 136 3.01 5.22 -10.89
N VAL A 137 3.28 5.13 -9.59
CA VAL A 137 3.54 6.29 -8.73
C VAL A 137 4.97 6.17 -8.21
N ASP A 138 5.74 7.26 -8.29
CA ASP A 138 7.09 7.30 -7.73
C ASP A 138 7.03 7.38 -6.20
N TYR A 139 6.75 6.26 -5.55
CA TYR A 139 6.58 6.15 -4.10
C TYR A 139 7.89 6.35 -3.31
N LEU A 140 9.04 6.49 -3.98
CA LEU A 140 10.29 6.87 -3.32
C LEU A 140 10.42 8.40 -3.20
N ASN A 141 9.66 9.15 -3.98
CA ASN A 141 9.62 10.60 -3.94
C ASN A 141 8.71 11.09 -2.80
N ASP A 142 9.18 12.06 -2.02
CA ASP A 142 8.39 12.67 -0.95
C ASP A 142 7.06 13.25 -1.43
N LYS A 143 7.01 13.78 -2.65
CA LYS A 143 5.78 14.31 -3.26
C LYS A 143 4.69 13.26 -3.39
N ALA A 144 5.03 11.97 -3.50
CA ALA A 144 4.03 10.91 -3.54
C ALA A 144 3.32 10.72 -2.20
N TRP A 145 3.86 11.25 -1.10
CA TRP A 145 3.34 11.10 0.26
C TRP A 145 2.80 12.39 0.87
N GLU A 146 2.85 13.50 0.13
CA GLU A 146 2.18 14.73 0.49
C GLU A 146 0.66 14.49 0.46
N VAL A 147 -0.03 14.89 1.54
CA VAL A 147 -1.49 14.80 1.72
C VAL A 147 -2.07 16.20 1.88
#